data_AF-A0A0B1S0U9-F1
#
_entry.id   AF-A0A0B1S0U9-F1
#
_cell.length_a   1.000
_cell.length_b   1.000
_cell.length_c   1.000
_cell.angle_alpha   90.00
_cell.angle_beta   90.00
_cell.angle_gamma   90.00
#
_symmetry.space_group_name_H-M   'P 1'
#
loop_
_entity.id
_entity.type
_entity.pdbx_description
1 polymer ?
#
loop_
_entity_poly.entity_id
_entity_poly.type
_entity_poly.pdbx_seq_one_letter_code
_entity_poly.pdbx_strand_id
1 'polypeptide(L)'
;VLFSIEVTSAYFAVRNYWRGFIAALTAATTFRVVRLVVRSSEVTVLAYGQTNFPDESFFPEEIPVFAIVGLLCGLAGAMFVKCHRSLVLSLKKSRFCKKFLTEKYVL
;
A
#
# COMPACT_ATOMS: atom_id res chain seq x y z
N VAL A 1 7.16 -0.91 8.56
CA VAL A 1 7.43 0.27 9.42
C VAL A 1 7.70 1.54 8.65
N LEU A 2 8.55 1.53 7.62
CA LEU A 2 8.93 2.73 6.86
C LEU A 2 7.73 3.51 6.31
N PHE A 3 6.81 2.83 5.61
CA PHE A 3 5.57 3.42 5.10
C PHE A 3 4.74 4.13 6.17
N SER A 4 4.64 3.54 7.37
CA SER A 4 3.86 4.13 8.47
C SER A 4 4.45 5.48 8.91
N ILE A 5 5.78 5.57 8.97
CA ILE A 5 6.48 6.78 9.40
C ILE A 5 6.36 7.87 8.34
N GLU A 6 6.53 7.50 7.07
CA GLU A 6 6.43 8.41 5.93
C GLU A 6 5.04 9.06 5.83
N VAL A 7 3.96 8.32 6.09
CA VAL A 7 2.58 8.81 5.94
C VAL A 7 2.06 9.53 7.19
N THR A 8 2.44 9.12 8.40
CA THR A 8 1.73 9.56 9.62
C THR A 8 2.43 10.66 10.41
N SER A 9 3.75 10.84 10.28
CA SER A 9 4.51 11.73 11.18
C SER A 9 5.61 12.50 10.48
N ALA A 10 5.62 13.83 10.65
CA ALA A 10 6.75 14.67 10.22
C ALA A 10 7.97 14.51 11.15
N TYR A 11 7.74 14.27 12.46
CA TYR A 11 8.78 14.00 13.45
C TYR A 11 8.45 12.70 14.17
N PHE A 12 9.39 11.76 14.15
CA PHE A 12 9.20 10.43 14.73
C PHE A 12 10.33 10.07 15.67
N ALA A 13 9.99 9.77 16.92
CA ALA A 13 10.98 9.36 17.91
C ALA A 13 11.52 7.96 17.60
N VAL A 14 12.84 7.79 17.64
CA VAL A 14 13.52 6.50 17.40
C VAL A 14 13.03 5.39 18.34
N ARG A 15 12.59 5.75 19.56
CA ARG A 15 12.00 4.79 20.50
C ARG A 15 10.70 4.16 19.96
N ASN A 16 9.88 4.93 19.26
CA ASN A 16 8.66 4.42 18.63
C ASN A 16 8.99 3.59 17.39
N TYR A 17 10.10 3.89 16.70
CA TYR A 17 10.61 3.07 15.61
C TYR A 17 10.93 1.65 16.08
N TRP A 18 11.69 1.53 17.16
CA TRP A 18 12.06 0.23 17.73
C TRP A 18 10.85 -0.60 18.13
N ARG A 19 9.88 0.03 18.80
CA ARG A 19 8.62 -0.62 19.21
C ARG A 19 7.81 -1.09 17.99
N GLY A 20 7.69 -0.25 16.97
CA GLY A 20 6.99 -0.59 15.73
C GLY A 20 7.70 -1.68 14.92
N PHE A 21 9.03 -1.70 14.94
CA PHE A 21 9.83 -2.71 14.25
C PHE A 21 9.65 -4.10 14.85
N ILE A 22 9.75 -4.20 16.18
CA ILE A 22 9.50 -5.46 16.89
C ILE A 22 8.07 -5.94 16.66
N ALA A 23 7.08 -5.04 16.74
CA ALA A 23 5.68 -5.40 16.48
C ALA A 23 5.44 -5.91 15.05
N ALA A 24 6.11 -5.31 14.05
CA ALA A 24 6.01 -5.77 12.66
C ALA A 24 6.67 -7.14 12.47
N LEU A 25 7.81 -7.39 13.12
CA LEU A 25 8.49 -8.70 13.09
C LEU A 25 7.63 -9.78 13.73
N THR A 26 7.06 -9.53 14.91
CA THR A 26 6.20 -10.51 15.58
C THR A 26 4.96 -10.78 14.76
N ALA A 27 4.30 -9.75 14.22
CA ALA A 27 3.13 -9.93 13.35
C ALA A 27 3.45 -10.73 12.08
N ALA A 28 4.54 -10.40 11.38
CA ALA A 28 4.97 -11.12 10.18
C ALA A 28 5.34 -12.58 10.49
N THR A 29 5.98 -12.83 11.64
CA THR A 29 6.34 -14.19 12.09
C THR A 29 5.11 -15.01 12.42
N THR A 30 4.17 -14.45 13.20
CA THR A 30 2.91 -15.10 13.52
C THR A 30 2.11 -15.41 12.26
N PHE A 31 2.02 -14.47 11.31
CA PHE A 31 1.32 -14.72 10.04
C PHE A 31 1.95 -15.86 9.24
N ARG A 32 3.28 -15.95 9.22
CA ARG A 32 4.01 -17.06 8.58
C ARG A 32 3.73 -18.40 9.26
N VAL A 33 3.75 -18.45 10.59
CA VAL A 33 3.44 -19.67 11.36
C VAL A 33 2.00 -20.11 11.12
N VAL A 34 1.04 -19.19 11.18
CA VAL A 34 -0.38 -19.49 10.89
C VAL A 34 -0.53 -20.01 9.46
N ARG A 35 0.13 -19.41 8.48
CA ARG A 35 0.10 -19.89 7.08
C ARG A 35 0.66 -21.31 6.94
N LEU A 36 1.75 -21.61 7.63
CA LEU A 36 2.36 -22.95 7.64
C LEU A 36 1.41 -24.01 8.23
N VAL A 37 0.70 -23.67 9.32
CA VAL A 37 -0.25 -24.58 9.98
C VAL A 37 -1.51 -24.80 9.12
N VAL A 38 -2.01 -23.75 8.45
CA VAL A 38 -3.23 -23.83 7.64
C VAL A 38 -2.98 -24.46 6.27
N ARG A 39 -1.79 -24.31 5.68
CA ARG A 39 -1.40 -24.88 4.38
C ARG A 39 -0.16 -25.76 4.53
N SER A 40 -0.35 -26.99 5.02
CA SER A 40 0.71 -27.98 5.24
C SER A 40 1.43 -28.49 3.98
N SER A 41 1.05 -28.05 2.78
CA SER A 41 1.63 -28.51 1.51
C SER A 41 2.78 -27.62 0.98
N GLU A 42 3.02 -26.44 1.56
CA GLU A 42 4.13 -25.55 1.21
C GLU A 42 5.11 -25.48 2.37
N VAL A 43 6.15 -26.33 2.36
CA VAL A 43 7.17 -26.45 3.42
C VAL A 43 8.10 -25.22 3.47
N THR A 44 7.94 -24.27 2.56
CA THR A 44 8.89 -23.18 2.35
C THR A 44 8.26 -21.81 2.66
N VAL A 45 8.95 -21.03 3.49
CA VAL A 45 8.57 -19.66 3.90
C VAL A 45 8.79 -18.69 2.73
N LEU A 46 7.99 -18.82 1.68
CA LEU A 46 8.08 -17.99 0.47
C LEU A 46 7.14 -16.80 0.55
N ALA A 47 7.50 -15.72 -0.15
CA ALA A 47 6.60 -14.60 -0.37
C ALA A 47 5.37 -15.06 -1.17
N TYR A 48 4.24 -14.36 -1.02
CA TYR A 48 2.97 -14.69 -1.68
C TYR A 48 3.03 -14.70 -3.22
N GLY A 49 4.08 -14.13 -3.82
CA GLY A 49 4.35 -14.16 -5.26
C GLY A 49 5.85 -14.14 -5.53
N GLN A 50 6.55 -15.23 -5.16
CA GLN A 50 8.00 -15.35 -5.38
C GLN A 50 8.32 -15.30 -6.88
N THR A 51 9.22 -14.39 -7.27
CA THR A 51 9.78 -14.29 -8.63
C THR A 51 11.30 -14.45 -8.52
N ASN A 52 11.93 -15.09 -9.52
CA ASN A 52 13.37 -15.30 -9.55
C ASN A 52 13.97 -14.38 -10.61
N PHE A 53 14.86 -13.49 -10.19
CA PHE A 53 15.57 -12.56 -11.06
C PHE A 53 17.06 -12.93 -11.09
N PRO A 54 17.73 -12.93 -12.27
CA PRO A 54 19.17 -13.15 -12.37
C PRO A 54 19.97 -11.96 -11.80
N ASP A 55 21.23 -12.17 -11.42
CA ASP A 55 22.07 -11.13 -10.81
C ASP A 55 22.28 -9.92 -11.74
N GLU A 56 22.37 -10.15 -13.06
CA GLU A 56 22.48 -9.11 -14.10
C GLU A 56 21.12 -8.88 -14.78
N SER A 57 20.17 -8.29 -14.04
CA SER A 57 18.80 -8.09 -14.53
C SER A 57 18.58 -6.80 -15.33
N PHE A 58 19.44 -5.79 -15.16
CA PHE A 58 19.19 -4.45 -15.72
C PHE A 58 20.47 -3.82 -16.26
N PHE A 59 20.34 -3.16 -17.40
CA PHE A 59 21.42 -2.38 -18.00
C PHE A 59 21.31 -0.89 -17.64
N PRO A 60 22.42 -0.14 -17.50
CA PRO A 60 22.37 1.30 -17.21
C PRO A 60 21.52 2.12 -18.19
N GLU A 61 21.42 1.68 -19.44
CA GLU A 61 20.64 2.30 -20.50
C GLU A 61 19.12 2.21 -20.27
N GLU A 62 18.64 1.33 -19.38
CA GLU A 62 17.23 1.15 -19.04
C GLU A 62 16.76 2.12 -17.94
N ILE A 63 17.69 2.73 -17.19
CA ILE A 63 17.38 3.68 -16.11
C ILE A 63 16.52 4.88 -16.58
N PRO A 64 16.78 5.51 -17.75
CA PRO A 64 15.91 6.56 -18.27
C PRO A 64 14.49 6.06 -18.57
N VAL A 65 14.33 4.81 -19.03
CA VAL A 65 13.02 4.22 -19.30
C VAL A 65 12.24 4.05 -17.99
N PHE A 66 12.88 3.56 -16.93
CA PHE A 66 12.27 3.48 -15.60
C PHE A 66 11.88 4.85 -15.04
N ALA A 67 12.68 5.89 -15.28
CA ALA A 67 12.34 7.25 -14.89
C ALA A 67 11.07 7.77 -15.59
N ILE A 68 10.91 7.50 -16.90
CA ILE A 68 9.70 7.85 -17.67
C ILE A 68 8.48 7.09 -17.13
N VAL A 69 8.62 5.79 -16.87
CA VAL A 69 7.56 4.97 -16.26
C VAL A 69 7.13 5.56 -14.90
N GLY A 70 8.11 5.94 -14.06
CA GLY A 70 7.85 6.61 -12.79
C GLY A 70 7.09 7.93 -12.94
N LEU A 71 7.46 8.75 -13.94
CA LEU A 71 6.77 10.00 -14.25
C LEU A 71 5.32 9.76 -14.67
N LEU A 72 5.07 8.80 -15.57
CA LEU A 72 3.73 8.45 -16.03
C LEU A 72 2.86 7.93 -14.88
N CYS A 73 3.41 7.05 -14.04
CA CYS A 73 2.73 6.54 -12.85
C CYS A 73 2.42 7.67 -11.84
N GLY A 74 3.32 8.63 -11.66
CA GLY A 74 3.11 9.80 -10.80
C GLY A 74 1.99 10.71 -11.32
N LEU A 75 1.98 11.00 -12.63
CA LEU A 75 0.92 11.79 -13.27
C LEU A 75 -0.44 11.08 -13.19
N ALA A 76 -0.49 9.78 -13.46
CA ALA A 76 -1.70 8.96 -13.32
C ALA A 76 -2.20 8.98 -11.87
N GLY A 77 -1.30 8.85 -10.89
CA GLY A 77 -1.62 8.93 -9.47
C GLY A 77 -2.21 10.30 -9.07
N ALA A 78 -1.63 11.40 -9.54
CA ALA A 78 -2.13 12.75 -9.29
C ALA A 78 -3.53 12.96 -9.90
N MET A 79 -3.75 12.48 -11.13
CA MET A 79 -5.06 12.51 -11.80
C MET A 79 -6.09 11.67 -11.05
N PHE A 80 -5.71 10.48 -10.56
CA PHE A 80 -6.57 9.64 -9.73
C PHE A 80 -7.00 10.35 -8.44
N VAL A 81 -6.06 10.95 -7.70
CA VAL A 81 -6.38 11.67 -6.46
C VAL A 81 -7.30 12.87 -6.72
N LYS A 82 -7.07 13.63 -7.81
CA LYS A 82 -7.93 14.74 -8.21
C LYS A 82 -9.34 14.26 -8.58
N CYS A 83 -9.44 13.19 -9.37
CA CYS A 83 -10.70 12.58 -9.76
C CYS A 83 -11.47 12.09 -8.53
N HIS A 84 -10.81 11.35 -7.64
CA HIS A 84 -11.38 10.89 -6.37
C HIS A 84 -11.88 12.06 -5.51
N ARG A 85 -11.08 13.13 -5.36
CA ARG A 85 -11.52 14.34 -4.64
C ARG A 85 -12.75 14.97 -5.27
N SER A 86 -12.79 15.09 -6.60
CA SER A 86 -13.94 15.63 -7.33
C SER A 86 -15.19 14.78 -7.16
N LEU A 87 -15.05 13.46 -7.19
CA LEU A 87 -16.14 12.52 -6.92
C LEU A 87 -16.70 12.70 -5.50
N VAL A 88 -15.84 12.72 -4.48
CA VAL A 88 -16.27 12.91 -3.08
C VAL A 88 -16.96 14.26 -2.88
N LEU A 89 -16.44 15.34 -3.48
CA LEU A 89 -17.08 16.66 -3.40
C LEU A 89 -18.41 16.72 -4.17
N SER A 90 -18.50 16.07 -5.33
CA SER A 90 -19.74 15.98 -6.11
C SER A 90 -20.82 15.21 -5.35
N LEU A 91 -20.46 14.08 -4.72
CA LEU A 91 -21.35 13.31 -3.85
C LEU A 91 -21.86 14.15 -2.68
N LYS A 92 -20.98 14.96 -2.06
CA LYS A 92 -21.37 15.87 -0.97
C LYS A 92 -22.22 17.06 -1.45
N LYS A 93 -22.10 17.49 -2.71
CA LYS A 93 -22.87 18.61 -3.26
C LYS A 93 -24.26 18.20 -3.73
N SER A 94 -24.41 17.01 -4.32
CA SER A 94 -25.68 16.54 -4.87
C SER A 94 -26.71 16.29 -3.76
N ARG A 95 -27.82 17.04 -3.79
CA ARG A 95 -28.95 16.83 -2.87
C ARG A 95 -29.62 15.47 -3.05
N PHE A 96 -29.60 14.94 -4.27
CA PHE A 96 -30.13 13.61 -4.58
C PHE A 96 -29.28 12.50 -3.97
N CYS A 97 -27.95 12.57 -4.09
CA CYS A 97 -27.05 11.58 -3.47
C CYS A 97 -27.14 11.63 -1.94
N LYS A 98 -27.24 12.81 -1.33
CA LYS A 98 -27.47 12.94 0.12
C LYS A 98 -28.79 12.30 0.55
N LYS A 99 -29.88 12.62 -0.16
CA LYS A 99 -31.20 12.05 0.13
C LYS A 99 -31.19 10.51 -0.01
N PHE A 100 -30.57 9.99 -1.07
CA PHE A 100 -30.37 8.56 -1.28
C PHE A 100 -29.49 7.90 -0.19
N LEU A 101 -28.42 8.56 0.25
CA LEU A 101 -27.55 8.05 1.32
C LEU A 101 -28.30 8.01 2.66
N THR A 102 -29.00 9.08 3.03
CA THR A 102 -29.78 9.16 4.28
C THR A 102 -30.92 8.14 4.29
N GLU A 103 -31.60 7.94 3.16
CA GLU A 103 -32.71 7.00 3.04
C GLU A 103 -32.26 5.53 3.11
N LYS A 104 -31.06 5.19 2.60
CA LYS A 104 -30.50 3.82 2.67
C LYS A 104 -29.69 3.50 3.93
N TYR A 105 -29.01 4.49 4.53
CA TYR A 105 -28.01 4.25 5.58
C TYR A 105 -28.34 4.84 6.95
N VAL A 106 -29.57 5.36 7.17
CA VAL A 106 -30.13 5.87 8.44
C VAL A 106 -29.10 5.96 9.58
N LEU A 107 -28.45 7.12 9.66
CA LEU A 107 -27.94 7.69 10.91
C LEU A 107 -28.96 8.72 11.38
#